data_AF-A0A845QD93-F1
#
_entry.id   AF-A0A845QD93-F1
#
_cell.length_a   1.000
_cell.length_b   1.000
_cell.length_c   1.000
_cell.angle_alpha   90.00
_cell.angle_beta   90.00
_cell.angle_gamma   90.00
#
_symmetry.space_group_name_H-M   'P 1'
#
loop_
_entity.id
_entity.type
_entity.pdbx_description
1 polymer ?
#
loop_
_entity_poly.entity_id
_entity_poly.type
_entity_poly.pdbx_seq_one_letter_code
_entity_poly.pdbx_strand_id
1 'polypeptide(L)'
;MKTWAVAAVLPLLAVQLAVTPAHAETYPYPLEDIATEMTIPADRFEDWWSKAPEKMKTELRSLPLAKWRPTVLCDYLGFRMGTPEGVECREREYRERMASADQWNPDGSYRGPSEECLARNKTDKWGRLICN
;
A
#
# COMPACT_ATOMS: atom_id res chain seq x y z
N MET A 1 52.31 21.73 -49.49
CA MET A 1 51.19 20.76 -49.49
C MET A 1 51.15 20.06 -48.14
N LYS A 2 49.95 19.96 -47.55
CA LYS A 2 49.50 19.11 -46.42
C LYS A 2 50.17 19.27 -45.05
N THR A 3 49.56 20.11 -44.21
CA THR A 3 49.53 19.93 -42.75
C THR A 3 48.15 19.35 -42.38
N TRP A 4 48.16 18.24 -41.65
CA TRP A 4 46.96 17.50 -41.25
C TRP A 4 46.51 18.03 -39.89
N ALA A 5 45.30 18.59 -39.82
CA ALA A 5 44.64 18.89 -38.55
C ALA A 5 43.93 17.64 -38.06
N VAL A 6 44.45 17.00 -37.02
CA VAL A 6 43.76 15.93 -36.30
C VAL A 6 42.76 16.58 -35.35
N ALA A 7 41.49 16.61 -35.74
CA ALA A 7 40.41 17.00 -34.85
C ALA A 7 40.16 15.87 -33.85
N ALA A 8 40.57 16.07 -32.60
CA ALA A 8 40.18 15.22 -31.49
C ALA A 8 38.69 15.42 -31.20
N VAL A 9 37.85 14.51 -31.70
CA VAL A 9 36.45 14.44 -31.34
C VAL A 9 36.38 13.83 -29.94
N LEU A 10 36.24 14.69 -28.92
CA LEU A 10 35.83 14.29 -27.59
C LEU A 10 34.44 13.65 -27.68
N PRO A 11 34.24 12.37 -27.33
CA PRO A 11 32.91 11.87 -27.14
C PRO A 11 32.38 12.53 -25.86
N LEU A 12 31.47 13.48 -26.04
CA LEU A 12 30.53 13.88 -25.00
C LEU A 12 29.77 12.61 -24.62
N LEU A 13 30.25 11.94 -23.57
CA LEU A 13 29.45 11.03 -22.77
C LEU A 13 28.28 11.86 -22.24
N ALA A 14 27.21 11.90 -23.04
CA ALA A 14 25.90 12.24 -22.56
C ALA A 14 25.59 11.22 -21.47
N VAL A 15 25.86 11.61 -20.23
CA VAL A 15 25.30 10.96 -19.06
C VAL A 15 23.80 11.12 -19.23
N GLN A 16 23.18 10.12 -19.87
CA GLN A 16 21.75 9.94 -19.80
C GLN A 16 21.49 9.68 -18.32
N LEU A 17 21.18 10.75 -17.59
CA LEU A 17 20.40 10.66 -16.37
C LEU A 17 19.14 9.93 -16.80
N ALA A 18 19.16 8.61 -16.67
CA ALA A 18 17.98 7.78 -16.77
C ALA A 18 17.00 8.37 -15.76
N VAL A 19 16.08 9.18 -16.25
CA VAL A 19 14.90 9.58 -15.51
C VAL A 19 14.17 8.27 -15.29
N THR A 20 14.41 7.65 -14.14
CA THR A 20 13.57 6.55 -13.68
C THR A 20 12.16 7.11 -13.71
N PRO A 21 11.25 6.52 -14.51
CA PRO A 21 9.87 6.97 -14.50
C PRO A 21 9.39 6.91 -13.05
N ALA A 22 8.58 7.88 -12.64
CA ALA A 22 7.97 7.91 -11.30
C ALA A 22 7.24 6.59 -10.95
N HIS A 23 6.95 5.76 -11.96
CA HIS A 23 6.36 4.42 -11.90
C HIS A 23 7.33 3.28 -11.57
N ALA A 24 8.58 3.54 -11.20
CA ALA A 24 9.54 2.50 -10.78
C ALA A 24 9.69 2.37 -9.25
N GLU A 25 8.79 2.97 -8.45
CA GLU A 25 8.77 2.67 -7.02
C GLU A 25 8.27 1.24 -6.80
N THR A 26 9.12 0.40 -6.19
CA THR A 26 8.78 -0.98 -5.86
C THR A 26 7.86 -0.97 -4.64
N TYR A 27 6.58 -1.19 -4.89
CA TYR A 27 5.58 -1.47 -3.86
C TYR A 27 5.80 -2.88 -3.29
N PRO A 28 5.46 -3.12 -2.01
CA PRO A 28 5.53 -4.45 -1.43
C PRO A 28 4.46 -5.41 -1.99
N TYR A 29 3.40 -4.88 -2.60
CA TYR A 29 2.32 -5.62 -3.25
C TYR A 29 1.99 -4.99 -4.61
N PRO A 30 1.47 -5.75 -5.59
CA PRO A 30 0.94 -5.21 -6.83
C PRO A 30 -0.05 -4.06 -6.60
N LEU A 31 -0.03 -3.04 -7.47
CA LEU A 31 -0.88 -1.86 -7.34
C LEU A 31 -2.38 -2.21 -7.42
N GLU A 32 -2.73 -3.23 -8.20
CA GLU A 32 -4.07 -3.81 -8.31
C GLU A 32 -4.56 -4.43 -7.00
N ASP A 33 -3.70 -5.18 -6.30
CA ASP A 33 -4.00 -5.74 -4.99
C ASP A 33 -4.21 -4.63 -3.97
N ILE A 34 -3.35 -3.60 -4.00
CA ILE A 34 -3.45 -2.43 -3.13
C ILE A 34 -4.77 -1.67 -3.36
N ALA A 35 -5.13 -1.42 -4.62
CA ALA A 35 -6.37 -0.71 -4.97
C ALA A 35 -7.61 -1.50 -4.55
N THR A 36 -7.59 -2.82 -4.78
CA THR A 36 -8.65 -3.75 -4.36
C THR A 36 -8.80 -3.76 -2.84
N GLU A 37 -7.67 -3.88 -2.15
CA GLU A 37 -7.63 -3.95 -0.69
C GLU A 37 -8.08 -2.66 -0.04
N MET A 38 -7.58 -1.51 -0.47
CA MET A 38 -7.81 -0.27 0.26
C MET A 38 -9.06 0.46 -0.17
N THR A 39 -9.67 0.08 -1.30
CA THR A 39 -10.75 0.86 -1.92
C THR A 39 -10.32 2.32 -2.20
N ILE A 40 -9.01 2.56 -2.33
CA ILE A 40 -8.41 3.84 -2.69
C ILE A 40 -8.04 3.74 -4.19
N PRO A 41 -8.46 4.71 -5.02
CA PRO A 41 -8.03 4.77 -6.42
C PRO A 41 -6.50 4.75 -6.55
N ALA A 42 -6.00 4.05 -7.57
CA ALA A 42 -4.56 3.85 -7.77
C ALA A 42 -3.76 5.17 -7.82
N ASP A 43 -4.29 6.19 -8.51
CA ASP A 43 -3.71 7.53 -8.60
C ASP A 43 -3.59 8.21 -7.22
N ARG A 44 -4.61 8.07 -6.37
CA ARG A 44 -4.57 8.60 -4.99
C ARG A 44 -3.60 7.85 -4.11
N PHE A 45 -3.47 6.53 -4.30
CA PHE A 45 -2.47 5.75 -3.59
C PHE A 45 -1.06 6.16 -4.00
N GLU A 46 -0.79 6.31 -5.30
CA GLU A 46 0.52 6.75 -5.80
C GLU A 46 0.90 8.14 -5.28
N ASP A 47 -0.05 9.09 -5.28
CA ASP A 47 0.17 10.43 -4.71
C ASP A 47 0.51 10.36 -3.21
N TRP A 48 -0.23 9.58 -2.43
CA TRP A 48 0.06 9.36 -1.02
C TRP A 48 1.44 8.69 -0.82
N TRP A 49 1.73 7.63 -1.56
CA TRP A 49 2.97 6.87 -1.45
C TRP A 49 4.19 7.74 -1.79
N SER A 50 4.10 8.61 -2.79
CA SER A 50 5.17 9.56 -3.14
C SER A 50 5.53 10.53 -1.99
N LYS A 51 4.57 10.82 -1.10
CA LYS A 51 4.71 11.72 0.05
C LYS A 51 4.97 10.97 1.37
N ALA A 52 4.82 9.65 1.37
CA ALA A 52 4.97 8.84 2.57
C ALA A 52 6.44 8.87 3.05
N PRO A 53 6.71 9.01 4.37
CA PRO A 53 8.07 9.00 4.88
C PRO A 53 8.81 7.70 4.55
N GLU A 54 10.11 7.76 4.23
CA GLU A 54 10.91 6.56 3.92
C GLU A 54 10.93 5.51 5.04
N LYS A 55 10.88 5.96 6.31
CA LYS A 55 10.74 5.06 7.47
C LYS A 55 9.44 4.24 7.39
N MET A 56 8.35 4.86 6.95
CA MET A 56 7.06 4.18 6.76
C MET A 56 7.12 3.19 5.60
N LYS A 57 7.66 3.60 4.45
CA LYS A 57 7.84 2.70 3.31
C LYS A 57 8.67 1.46 3.70
N THR A 58 9.73 1.65 4.48
CA THR A 58 10.58 0.57 5.01
C THR A 58 9.80 -0.37 5.93
N GLU A 59 9.01 0.17 6.86
CA GLU A 59 8.18 -0.63 7.77
C GLU A 59 7.15 -1.44 6.99
N LEU A 60 6.42 -0.81 6.06
CA LEU A 60 5.42 -1.44 5.22
C LEU A 60 5.95 -2.61 4.40
N ARG A 61 7.20 -2.53 3.90
CA ARG A 61 7.84 -3.64 3.17
C ARG A 61 8.05 -4.90 4.01
N SER A 62 8.09 -4.77 5.33
CA SER A 62 8.29 -5.88 6.27
C SER A 62 6.99 -6.43 6.86
N LEU A 63 5.85 -5.77 6.64
CA LEU A 63 4.57 -6.15 7.23
C LEU A 63 3.85 -7.19 6.37
N PRO A 64 3.15 -8.16 6.97
CA PRO A 64 2.19 -8.98 6.23
C PRO A 64 1.00 -8.12 5.78
N LEU A 65 0.34 -8.52 4.69
CA LEU A 65 -0.74 -7.76 4.04
C LEU A 65 -1.86 -7.37 5.03
N ALA A 66 -2.20 -8.27 5.96
CA ALA A 66 -3.20 -8.03 6.99
C ALA A 66 -2.87 -6.85 7.93
N LYS A 67 -1.58 -6.56 8.17
CA LYS A 67 -1.12 -5.40 8.96
C LYS A 67 -0.76 -4.20 8.09
N TRP A 68 -0.44 -4.44 6.83
CA TRP A 68 -0.14 -3.41 5.84
C TRP A 68 -1.34 -2.47 5.64
N ARG A 69 -2.54 -3.00 5.35
CA ARG A 69 -3.75 -2.18 5.11
C ARG A 69 -4.10 -1.27 6.29
N PRO A 70 -4.21 -1.76 7.56
CA PRO A 70 -4.41 -0.91 8.72
C PRO A 70 -3.40 0.24 8.81
N THR A 71 -2.14 -0.02 8.46
CA THR A 71 -1.05 0.96 8.55
C THR A 71 -1.21 2.08 7.53
N VAL A 72 -1.51 1.73 6.29
CA VAL A 72 -1.74 2.71 5.22
C VAL A 72 -3.04 3.48 5.43
N LEU A 73 -4.14 2.79 5.75
CA LEU A 73 -5.45 3.42 5.97
C LEU A 73 -5.39 4.45 7.10
N CYS A 74 -4.79 4.11 8.24
CA CYS A 74 -4.69 5.02 9.37
C CYS A 74 -3.86 6.26 9.06
N ASP A 75 -2.71 6.11 8.36
CA ASP A 75 -1.92 7.28 7.96
C ASP A 75 -2.66 8.15 6.92
N TYR A 76 -3.35 7.52 5.97
CA TYR A 76 -4.17 8.21 4.98
C TYR A 76 -5.28 9.04 5.64
N LEU A 77 -5.88 8.53 6.72
CA LEU A 77 -6.87 9.24 7.55
C LEU A 77 -6.26 10.29 8.49
N GLY A 78 -4.94 10.45 8.50
CA GLY A 78 -4.21 11.44 9.32
C GLY A 78 -3.71 10.93 10.67
N PHE A 79 -3.96 9.66 11.01
CA PHE A 79 -3.42 9.01 12.21
C PHE A 79 -1.98 8.55 11.97
N ARG A 80 -1.08 9.52 12.06
CA ARG A 80 0.33 9.38 11.63
C ARG A 80 1.07 8.26 12.35
N MET A 81 1.99 7.63 11.64
CA MET A 81 2.95 6.70 12.22
C MET A 81 3.79 7.36 13.35
N GLY A 82 4.07 6.60 14.40
CA GLY A 82 4.84 7.06 15.56
C GLY A 82 4.04 7.88 16.59
N THR A 83 2.76 8.14 16.35
CA THR A 83 1.86 8.78 17.33
C THR A 83 1.05 7.72 18.10
N PRO A 84 0.64 7.99 19.36
CA PRO A 84 -0.26 7.12 20.11
C PRO A 84 -1.58 6.84 19.38
N GLU A 85 -2.19 7.88 18.80
CA GLU A 85 -3.45 7.78 18.07
C GLU A 85 -3.31 6.91 16.80
N GLY A 86 -2.15 6.99 16.13
CA GLY A 86 -1.78 6.11 15.05
C GLY A 86 -1.66 4.65 15.47
N VAL A 87 -1.10 4.37 16.64
CA VAL A 87 -1.01 3.00 17.19
C VAL A 87 -2.42 2.46 17.44
N GLU A 88 -3.26 3.21 18.14
CA GLU A 88 -4.64 2.81 18.46
C GLU A 88 -5.47 2.55 17.21
N CYS A 89 -5.35 3.41 16.19
CA CYS A 89 -6.03 3.21 14.91
C CYS A 89 -5.60 1.88 14.27
N ARG A 90 -4.30 1.63 14.13
CA ARG A 90 -3.79 0.41 13.47
C ARG A 90 -4.22 -0.86 14.21
N GLU A 91 -4.19 -0.85 15.53
CA GLU A 91 -4.60 -2.00 16.34
C GLU A 91 -6.10 -2.26 16.23
N ARG A 92 -6.93 -1.21 16.21
CA ARG A 92 -8.37 -1.33 16.02
C ARG A 92 -8.70 -1.90 14.63
N GLU A 93 -8.17 -1.29 13.57
CA GLU A 93 -8.42 -1.73 12.19
C GLU A 93 -7.90 -3.15 11.95
N TYR A 94 -6.74 -3.51 12.51
CA TYR A 94 -6.24 -4.89 12.45
C TYR A 94 -7.18 -5.87 13.16
N ARG A 95 -7.68 -5.53 14.34
CA ARG A 95 -8.61 -6.38 15.09
C ARG A 95 -9.93 -6.58 14.34
N GLU A 96 -10.49 -5.52 13.78
CA GLU A 96 -11.72 -5.59 12.99
C GLU A 96 -11.53 -6.41 11.71
N ARG A 97 -10.38 -6.26 11.05
CA ARG A 97 -10.01 -7.09 9.90
C ARG A 97 -9.88 -8.57 10.27
N MET A 98 -9.21 -8.88 11.38
CA MET A 98 -9.07 -10.26 11.83
C MET A 98 -10.39 -10.88 12.28
N ALA A 99 -11.29 -10.09 12.87
CA ALA A 99 -12.63 -10.53 13.26
C ALA A 99 -13.54 -10.88 12.07
N SER A 100 -13.20 -10.39 10.87
CA SER A 100 -13.89 -10.70 9.62
C SER A 100 -13.00 -11.50 8.65
N ALA A 101 -11.88 -12.07 9.09
CA ALA A 101 -10.90 -12.72 8.21
C ALA A 101 -11.50 -13.87 7.39
N ASP A 102 -12.52 -14.54 7.93
CA ASP A 102 -13.32 -15.56 7.26
C ASP A 102 -14.24 -15.00 6.15
N GLN A 103 -14.22 -13.69 5.90
CA GLN A 103 -14.94 -13.00 4.84
C GLN A 103 -14.02 -12.46 3.74
N TRP A 104 -12.71 -12.70 3.84
CA TRP A 104 -11.73 -12.23 2.88
C TRP A 104 -11.02 -13.42 2.22
N ASN A 105 -10.72 -13.29 0.93
CA ASN A 105 -9.85 -14.21 0.23
C ASN A 105 -8.38 -13.95 0.57
N PRO A 106 -7.48 -14.92 0.35
CA PRO A 106 -6.04 -14.73 0.57
C PRO A 106 -5.42 -13.60 -0.27
N ASP A 107 -6.03 -13.30 -1.43
CA ASP A 107 -5.65 -12.20 -2.32
C ASP A 107 -6.16 -10.82 -1.87
N GLY A 108 -6.93 -10.76 -0.78
CA GLY A 108 -7.46 -9.50 -0.27
C GLY A 108 -8.80 -9.06 -0.82
N SER A 109 -9.39 -9.81 -1.75
CA SER A 109 -10.74 -9.54 -2.23
C SER A 109 -11.80 -9.93 -1.18
N TYR A 110 -12.87 -9.13 -1.09
CA TYR A 110 -13.98 -9.42 -0.18
C TYR A 110 -14.88 -10.52 -0.77
N ARG A 111 -15.01 -11.64 -0.07
CA ARG A 111 -15.93 -12.73 -0.44
C ARG A 111 -17.28 -12.66 0.27
N GLY A 112 -17.37 -11.94 1.38
CA GLY A 112 -18.58 -11.84 2.19
C GLY A 112 -18.67 -12.89 3.31
N PRO A 113 -19.70 -12.77 4.18
CA PRO A 113 -19.98 -13.73 5.25
C PRO A 113 -20.21 -15.15 4.71
N SER A 114 -19.76 -16.16 5.44
CA SER A 114 -20.11 -17.55 5.14
C SER A 114 -21.63 -17.80 5.28
N GLU A 115 -22.16 -18.80 4.57
CA GLU A 115 -23.55 -19.23 4.75
C GLU A 115 -23.86 -19.58 6.21
N GLU A 116 -22.89 -20.18 6.92
CA GLU A 116 -23.01 -20.48 8.35
C GLU A 116 -23.15 -19.20 9.19
N CYS A 117 -22.37 -18.15 8.90
CA CYS A 117 -22.51 -16.87 9.60
C CYS A 117 -23.88 -16.22 9.34
N LEU A 118 -24.31 -16.22 8.07
CA LEU A 118 -25.63 -15.70 7.70
C LEU A 118 -26.75 -16.45 8.43
N ALA A 119 -26.66 -17.78 8.50
CA ALA A 119 -27.63 -18.62 9.18
C ALA A 119 -27.67 -18.37 10.71
N ARG A 120 -26.52 -18.07 11.33
CA ARG A 120 -26.44 -17.69 12.76
C ARG A 120 -27.15 -16.37 13.06
N ASN A 121 -27.17 -15.44 12.11
CA ASN A 121 -27.84 -14.14 12.18
C ASN A 121 -27.63 -13.38 13.51
N LYS A 122 -26.39 -13.35 14.01
CA LYS A 122 -26.02 -12.61 15.22
C LYS A 122 -25.46 -11.26 14.84
N THR A 123 -25.94 -10.19 15.47
CA THR A 123 -25.42 -8.83 15.24
C THR A 123 -24.88 -8.21 16.52
N ASP A 124 -23.96 -7.25 16.38
CA ASP A 124 -23.54 -6.41 17.50
C ASP A 124 -24.60 -5.33 17.82
N LYS A 125 -24.31 -4.49 18.82
CA LYS A 125 -25.21 -3.40 19.25
C LYS A 125 -25.49 -2.35 18.17
N TRP A 126 -24.75 -2.37 17.06
CA TRP A 126 -24.90 -1.45 15.93
C TRP A 126 -25.56 -2.13 14.72
N GLY A 127 -26.00 -3.40 14.85
CA GLY A 127 -26.62 -4.15 13.77
C GLY A 127 -25.63 -4.76 12.77
N ARG A 128 -24.32 -4.79 13.08
CA ARG A 128 -23.31 -5.43 12.22
C ARG A 128 -23.26 -6.93 12.47
N LEU A 129 -23.23 -7.74 11.42
CA LEU A 129 -23.17 -9.20 11.51
C LEU A 129 -21.86 -9.68 12.16
N ILE A 130 -21.96 -10.62 13.11
CA ILE A 130 -20.85 -11.19 13.89
C ILE A 130 -20.55 -12.61 13.38
N CYS A 131 -19.44 -12.76 12.63
CA CYS A 131 -19.05 -14.03 11.99
C CYS A 131 -17.93 -14.81 12.67
N ASN A 132 -17.30 -14.23 13.68
CA ASN A 132 -16.32 -14.90 14.53
C ASN A 132 -16.92 -15.93 15.49
#